data_AF-A0A510PI30-F1
#
_entry.id   AF-A0A510PI30-F1
#
_cell.length_a   1.000
_cell.length_b   1.000
_cell.length_c   1.000
_cell.angle_alpha   90.00
_cell.angle_beta   90.00
_cell.angle_gamma   90.00
#
_symmetry.space_group_name_H-M   'P 1'
#
loop_
_entity.id
_entity.type
_entity.pdbx_description
1 polymer ?
#
loop_
_entity_poly.entity_id
_entity_poly.type
_entity_poly.pdbx_seq_one_letter_code
_entity_poly.pdbx_strand_id
1 'polypeptide(L)'
;MNQKKSLRNCPICQEENGEILHTQNFVLPEGHPLSNGYDILCCDRCVFVYADTTVSQKDYDVFYAKLSKYEDKKTATGGGESPYDAARLQKTAECIAEFLPDKSVRILDIGCANGGLLGYLKKLGYNNLCGLDPSPACVENTKQLYGIEAYAGSIFTPPQDLGDFDLVILSHVLEHIQDLKFSVKLIEQLIKVGGYLYVEVPNASGYVDHVFAPFQDFNTEHINHFYHPHLSNLLIQFGLTNKLIGEKVF
;
A
#
# COMPACT_ATOMS: atom_id res chain seq x y z
N MET A 1 16.20 29.24 -3.61
CA MET A 1 15.95 27.78 -3.59
C MET A 1 14.69 27.56 -2.79
N ASN A 2 13.78 26.72 -3.26
CA ASN A 2 12.48 26.47 -2.62
C ASN A 2 12.63 25.45 -1.48
N GLN A 3 13.49 25.77 -0.50
CA GLN A 3 13.92 24.86 0.55
C GLN A 3 13.04 24.99 1.80
N LYS A 4 12.74 23.87 2.44
CA LYS A 4 11.83 23.80 3.59
C LYS A 4 12.28 22.77 4.60
N LYS A 5 12.13 23.11 5.89
CA LYS A 5 12.11 22.12 6.97
C LYS A 5 10.76 21.41 6.96
N SER A 6 10.75 20.11 6.73
CA SER A 6 9.55 19.29 6.60
C SER A 6 8.76 19.23 7.91
N LEU A 7 7.43 19.20 7.80
CA LEU A 7 6.47 18.96 8.87
C LEU A 7 6.51 17.50 9.37
N ARG A 8 6.92 16.55 8.52
CA ARG A 8 7.28 15.18 8.90
C ARG A 8 8.63 14.77 8.33
N ASN A 9 9.39 14.02 9.11
CA ASN A 9 10.69 13.49 8.67
C ASN A 9 10.56 12.65 7.41
N CYS A 10 11.60 12.67 6.56
CA CYS A 10 11.66 11.83 5.37
C CYS A 10 11.34 10.36 5.72
N PRO A 11 10.33 9.74 5.08
CA PRO A 11 9.89 8.38 5.39
C PRO A 11 10.97 7.30 5.24
N ILE A 12 12.02 7.56 4.46
CA ILE A 12 13.10 6.59 4.23
C ILE A 12 14.31 6.87 5.13
N CYS A 13 14.84 8.10 5.11
CA CYS A 13 16.14 8.42 5.70
C CYS A 13 16.09 9.34 6.93
N GLN A 14 14.90 9.80 7.32
CA GLN A 14 14.66 10.68 8.48
C GLN A 14 15.32 12.07 8.40
N GLU A 15 15.75 12.51 7.22
CA GLU A 15 16.13 13.90 6.98
C GLU A 15 14.94 14.85 7.21
N GLU A 16 15.20 16.04 7.72
CA GLU A 16 14.18 17.04 8.07
C GLU A 16 14.08 18.17 7.03
N ASN A 17 14.92 18.15 5.99
CA ASN A 17 14.99 19.18 4.97
C ASN A 17 14.75 18.62 3.57
N GLY A 18 14.14 19.44 2.73
CA GLY A 18 13.91 19.10 1.33
C GLY A 18 13.45 20.29 0.50
N GLU A 19 13.50 20.08 -0.81
CA GLU A 19 13.00 21.02 -1.80
C GLU A 19 11.50 20.82 -2.01
N ILE A 20 10.73 21.91 -1.95
CA ILE A 20 9.32 21.93 -2.33
C ILE A 20 9.24 21.85 -3.86
N LEU A 21 8.74 20.73 -4.37
CA LEU A 21 8.48 20.51 -5.79
C LEU A 21 7.15 21.13 -6.23
N HIS A 22 6.12 21.01 -5.39
CA HIS A 22 4.77 21.50 -5.68
C HIS A 22 3.95 21.66 -4.39
N THR A 23 2.89 22.47 -4.43
CA THR A 23 1.93 22.62 -3.33
C THR A 23 0.54 22.21 -3.82
N GLN A 24 0.01 21.14 -3.24
CA GLN A 24 -1.28 20.57 -3.61
C GLN A 24 -2.37 21.07 -2.65
N ASN A 25 -3.53 21.43 -3.19
CA ASN A 25 -4.71 21.83 -2.43
C ASN A 25 -5.92 20.98 -2.85
N PHE A 26 -6.79 20.68 -1.89
CA PHE A 26 -7.98 19.85 -2.05
C PHE A 26 -9.21 20.55 -1.46
N VAL A 27 -10.37 20.28 -2.06
CA VAL A 27 -11.66 20.65 -1.49
C VAL A 27 -12.23 19.40 -0.82
N LEU A 28 -12.32 19.43 0.51
CA LEU A 28 -12.76 18.28 1.31
C LEU A 28 -14.05 18.64 2.07
N PRO A 29 -14.93 17.66 2.30
CA PRO A 29 -16.13 17.88 3.11
C PRO A 29 -15.75 18.21 4.56
N GLU A 30 -16.68 18.87 5.27
CA GLU A 30 -16.50 19.18 6.69
C GLU A 30 -16.31 17.90 7.50
N GLY A 31 -15.34 17.92 8.42
CA GLY A 31 -15.02 16.76 9.27
C GLY A 31 -14.16 15.69 8.59
N HIS A 32 -13.66 15.91 7.37
CA HIS A 32 -12.71 15.00 6.73
C HIS A 32 -11.41 14.89 7.55
N PRO A 33 -10.91 13.67 7.87
CA PRO A 33 -9.78 13.49 8.77
C PRO A 33 -8.41 13.83 8.15
N LEU A 34 -8.31 13.83 6.81
CA LEU A 34 -7.07 14.15 6.10
C LEU A 34 -6.98 15.65 5.76
N SER A 35 -5.75 16.12 5.55
CA SER A 35 -5.45 17.52 5.23
C SER A 35 -6.06 17.96 3.89
N ASN A 36 -6.52 19.22 3.83
CA ASN A 36 -6.98 19.87 2.61
C ASN A 36 -5.85 20.39 1.71
N GLY A 37 -4.59 20.06 2.04
CA GLY A 37 -3.44 20.36 1.21
C GLY A 37 -2.14 19.94 1.87
N TYR A 38 -1.08 19.88 1.07
CA TYR A 38 0.29 19.61 1.53
C TYR A 38 1.30 20.08 0.49
N ASP A 39 2.54 20.24 0.92
CA ASP A 39 3.66 20.38 -0.01
C ASP A 39 4.18 19.00 -0.41
N ILE A 40 4.54 18.83 -1.69
CA ILE A 40 5.27 17.67 -2.18
C ILE A 40 6.75 18.01 -2.05
N LEU A 41 7.44 17.33 -1.13
CA LEU A 41 8.86 17.55 -0.87
C LEU A 41 9.73 16.46 -1.50
N CYS A 42 10.87 16.88 -2.06
CA CYS A 42 12.00 16.03 -2.40
C CYS A 42 13.03 16.11 -1.27
N CYS A 43 13.34 14.98 -0.63
CA CYS A 43 14.31 14.93 0.46
C CYS A 43 15.73 15.31 0.01
N ASP A 44 16.41 16.22 0.73
CA ASP A 44 17.76 16.67 0.39
C ASP A 44 18.83 15.56 0.49
N ARG A 45 18.55 14.50 1.26
CA ARG A 45 19.51 13.40 1.50
C ARG A 45 19.32 12.22 0.57
N CYS A 46 18.10 11.69 0.50
CA CYS A 46 17.83 10.44 -0.21
C CYS A 46 16.95 10.64 -1.45
N VAL A 47 16.62 11.89 -1.80
CA VAL A 47 15.79 12.29 -2.96
C VAL A 47 14.42 11.64 -3.03
N PHE A 48 13.96 11.03 -1.92
CA PHE A 48 12.62 10.49 -1.82
C PHE A 48 11.57 11.60 -1.87
N VAL A 49 10.51 11.38 -2.64
CA VAL A 49 9.42 12.33 -2.82
C VAL A 49 8.22 11.91 -1.98
N TYR A 50 7.68 12.82 -1.18
CA TYR A 50 6.58 12.53 -0.25
C TYR A 50 5.72 13.76 0.01
N ALA A 51 4.48 13.52 0.44
CA ALA A 51 3.58 14.55 0.94
C ALA A 51 4.00 14.97 2.36
N ASP A 52 4.32 16.25 2.52
CA ASP A 52 4.70 16.85 3.78
C ASP A 52 3.47 17.40 4.51
N THR A 53 2.96 16.58 5.41
CA THR A 53 1.67 16.77 6.09
C THR A 53 1.82 16.51 7.58
N THR A 54 1.01 17.21 8.39
CA THR A 54 0.89 16.97 9.84
C THR A 54 -0.10 15.86 10.18
N VAL A 55 -0.79 15.29 9.18
CA VAL A 55 -1.75 14.20 9.36
C VAL A 55 -1.02 12.98 9.89
N SER A 56 -1.52 12.41 10.99
CA SER A 56 -0.91 11.26 11.65
C SER A 56 -1.34 9.94 11.01
N GLN A 57 -0.58 8.86 11.25
CA GLN A 57 -1.02 7.51 10.85
C GLN A 57 -2.42 7.16 11.38
N LYS A 58 -2.75 7.60 12.60
CA LYS A 58 -4.07 7.38 13.20
C LYS A 58 -5.20 8.04 12.40
N ASP A 59 -4.95 9.21 11.82
CA ASP A 59 -5.95 9.91 11.00
C ASP A 59 -6.18 9.17 9.67
N TYR A 60 -5.12 8.61 9.06
CA TYR A 60 -5.22 7.71 7.91
C TYR A 60 -5.99 6.43 8.26
N ASP A 61 -5.72 5.81 9.41
CA ASP A 61 -6.45 4.62 9.86
C ASP A 61 -7.95 4.92 10.04
N VAL A 62 -8.31 6.09 10.60
CA VAL A 62 -9.70 6.54 10.71
C VAL A 62 -10.33 6.76 9.33
N PHE A 63 -9.60 7.37 8.39
CA PHE A 63 -10.04 7.57 7.02
C PHE A 63 -10.39 6.23 6.36
N TYR A 64 -9.48 5.26 6.35
CA TYR A 64 -9.73 3.96 5.72
C TYR A 64 -10.80 3.15 6.45
N ALA A 65 -10.92 3.26 7.77
CA ALA A 65 -11.95 2.53 8.51
C ALA A 65 -13.37 3.06 8.26
N LYS A 66 -13.54 4.35 7.90
CA LYS A 66 -14.86 5.01 7.86
C LYS A 66 -15.27 5.55 6.49
N LEU A 67 -14.31 5.90 5.65
CA LEU A 67 -14.51 6.65 4.40
C LEU A 67 -13.81 5.96 3.22
N SER A 68 -13.44 4.69 3.37
CA SER A 68 -12.77 3.93 2.31
C SER A 68 -13.66 3.82 1.08
N LYS A 69 -13.23 4.44 -0.02
CA LYS A 69 -13.87 4.27 -1.33
C LYS A 69 -13.77 2.83 -1.85
N TYR A 70 -12.83 2.03 -1.33
CA TYR A 70 -12.54 0.68 -1.81
C TYR A 70 -13.66 -0.32 -1.51
N GLU A 71 -14.61 0.03 -0.64
CA GLU A 71 -15.79 -0.80 -0.36
C GLU A 71 -16.82 -0.81 -1.50
N ASP A 72 -16.78 0.17 -2.43
CA ASP A 72 -17.70 0.25 -3.56
C ASP A 72 -17.32 -0.76 -4.66
N LYS A 73 -18.14 -1.79 -4.82
CA LYS A 73 -17.96 -2.86 -5.82
C LYS A 73 -18.04 -2.38 -7.27
N LYS A 74 -18.65 -1.24 -7.57
CA LYS A 74 -18.86 -0.78 -8.95
C LYS A 74 -17.75 0.11 -9.45
N THR A 75 -17.17 0.90 -8.56
CA THR A 75 -16.26 1.98 -8.94
C THR A 75 -14.85 1.82 -8.38
N ALA A 76 -14.67 1.00 -7.34
CA ALA A 76 -13.35 0.75 -6.78
C ALA A 76 -12.53 -0.26 -7.57
N THR A 77 -11.21 -0.10 -7.46
CA THR A 77 -10.21 -1.12 -7.82
C THR A 77 -9.85 -1.96 -6.59
N GLY A 78 -9.38 -3.20 -6.81
CA GLY A 78 -9.03 -4.16 -5.76
C GLY A 78 -10.09 -5.25 -5.54
N GLY A 79 -11.31 -5.07 -6.10
CA GLY A 79 -12.38 -6.07 -6.06
C GLY A 79 -12.41 -7.02 -7.28
N GLY A 80 -11.82 -6.61 -8.41
CA GLY A 80 -11.81 -7.39 -9.66
C GLY A 80 -13.09 -7.27 -10.50
N GLU A 81 -13.89 -6.23 -10.28
CA GLU A 81 -15.22 -6.08 -10.88
C GLU A 81 -15.17 -5.46 -12.30
N SER A 82 -14.19 -4.58 -12.57
CA SER A 82 -13.94 -4.08 -13.93
C SER A 82 -13.01 -5.04 -14.71
N PRO A 83 -13.13 -5.14 -16.04
CA PRO A 83 -12.23 -5.98 -16.84
C PRO A 83 -10.75 -5.62 -16.68
N TYR A 84 -10.47 -4.33 -16.51
CA TYR A 84 -9.12 -3.82 -16.24
C TYR A 84 -8.59 -4.35 -14.90
N ASP A 85 -9.35 -4.19 -13.81
CA ASP A 85 -8.93 -4.61 -12.49
C ASP A 85 -8.84 -6.14 -12.38
N ALA A 86 -9.77 -6.87 -13.01
CA ALA A 86 -9.75 -8.31 -13.14
C ALA A 86 -8.46 -8.81 -13.81
N ALA A 87 -8.08 -8.22 -14.95
CA ALA A 87 -6.85 -8.59 -15.66
C ALA A 87 -5.59 -8.27 -14.84
N ARG A 88 -5.57 -7.10 -14.18
CA ARG A 88 -4.49 -6.70 -13.29
C ARG A 88 -4.31 -7.70 -12.15
N LEU A 89 -5.37 -8.00 -11.42
CA LEU A 89 -5.34 -8.91 -10.26
C LEU A 89 -4.98 -10.34 -10.65
N GLN A 90 -5.48 -10.83 -11.80
CA GLN A 90 -5.10 -12.13 -12.33
C GLN A 90 -3.59 -12.20 -12.60
N LYS A 91 -3.05 -11.23 -13.34
CA LYS A 91 -1.62 -11.16 -13.65
C LYS A 91 -0.76 -11.05 -12.39
N THR A 92 -1.22 -10.30 -11.39
CA THR A 92 -0.56 -10.23 -10.08
C THR A 92 -0.54 -11.59 -9.38
N ALA A 93 -1.67 -12.30 -9.33
CA ALA A 93 -1.76 -13.61 -8.70
C ALA A 93 -0.88 -14.65 -9.41
N GLU A 94 -0.87 -14.65 -10.74
CA GLU A 94 -0.01 -15.52 -11.56
C GLU A 94 1.47 -15.24 -11.30
N CYS A 95 1.87 -13.97 -11.31
CA CYS A 95 3.24 -13.55 -10.99
C CYS A 95 3.66 -13.98 -9.58
N ILE A 96 2.81 -13.81 -8.57
CA ILE A 96 3.10 -14.26 -7.20
C ILE A 96 3.27 -15.78 -7.15
N ALA A 97 2.42 -16.51 -7.88
CA ALA A 97 2.43 -17.97 -7.87
C ALA A 97 3.73 -18.58 -8.41
N GLU A 98 4.48 -17.87 -9.26
CA GLU A 98 5.78 -18.31 -9.79
C GLU A 98 6.87 -18.42 -8.70
N PHE A 99 6.71 -17.73 -7.57
CA PHE A 99 7.71 -17.69 -6.49
C PHE A 99 7.37 -18.58 -5.30
N LEU A 100 6.16 -19.15 -5.27
CA LEU A 100 5.67 -19.91 -4.12
C LEU A 100 5.91 -21.41 -4.28
N PRO A 101 6.38 -22.10 -3.23
CA PRO A 101 6.77 -23.51 -3.31
C PRO A 101 5.59 -24.46 -3.58
N ASP A 102 4.42 -24.18 -3.01
CA ASP A 102 3.22 -24.99 -3.16
C ASP A 102 1.95 -24.18 -2.81
N LYS A 103 0.78 -24.83 -2.86
CA LYS A 103 -0.53 -24.19 -2.67
C LYS A 103 -1.03 -24.14 -1.22
N SER A 104 -0.29 -24.72 -0.28
CA SER A 104 -0.60 -24.73 1.16
C SER A 104 0.05 -23.58 1.95
N VAL A 105 0.93 -22.82 1.30
CA VAL A 105 1.56 -21.63 1.87
C VAL A 105 0.51 -20.68 2.45
N ARG A 106 0.81 -20.16 3.65
CA ARG A 106 -0.05 -19.22 4.36
C ARG A 106 0.21 -17.81 3.85
N ILE A 107 -0.81 -17.19 3.27
CA ILE A 107 -0.72 -15.88 2.61
C ILE A 107 -1.54 -14.85 3.39
N LEU A 108 -0.92 -13.71 3.71
CA LEU A 108 -1.60 -12.51 4.20
C LEU A 108 -1.60 -11.43 3.12
N ASP A 109 -2.77 -10.88 2.82
CA ASP A 109 -2.91 -9.65 2.03
C ASP A 109 -3.29 -8.50 2.95
N ILE A 110 -2.35 -7.56 3.16
CA ILE A 110 -2.55 -6.35 3.98
C ILE A 110 -3.12 -5.27 3.08
N GLY A 111 -4.21 -4.62 3.47
CA GLY A 111 -4.99 -3.74 2.60
C GLY A 111 -5.75 -4.53 1.53
N CYS A 112 -6.35 -5.66 1.89
CA CYS A 112 -6.94 -6.59 0.91
C CYS A 112 -8.18 -6.04 0.19
N ALA A 113 -8.71 -4.88 0.60
CA ALA A 113 -9.93 -4.28 0.07
C ALA A 113 -11.06 -5.33 0.02
N ASN A 114 -11.79 -5.44 -1.10
CA ASN A 114 -12.84 -6.43 -1.27
C ASN A 114 -12.33 -7.87 -1.52
N GLY A 115 -11.02 -8.12 -1.41
CA GLY A 115 -10.42 -9.45 -1.46
C GLY A 115 -10.16 -9.99 -2.87
N GLY A 116 -10.13 -9.13 -3.89
CA GLY A 116 -10.01 -9.55 -5.29
C GLY A 116 -8.74 -10.36 -5.57
N LEU A 117 -7.58 -9.90 -5.08
CA LEU A 117 -6.31 -10.61 -5.25
C LEU A 117 -6.34 -11.99 -4.58
N LEU A 118 -6.83 -12.06 -3.34
CA LEU A 118 -7.04 -13.31 -2.61
C LEU A 118 -7.98 -14.26 -3.39
N GLY A 119 -9.04 -13.73 -4.00
CA GLY A 119 -9.94 -14.49 -4.87
C GLY A 119 -9.24 -15.12 -6.08
N TYR A 120 -8.33 -14.40 -6.73
CA TYR A 120 -7.52 -14.95 -7.83
C TYR A 120 -6.48 -15.97 -7.35
N LEU A 121 -5.83 -15.75 -6.21
CA LEU A 121 -4.97 -16.76 -5.59
C LEU A 121 -5.78 -18.04 -5.27
N LYS A 122 -7.00 -17.91 -4.73
CA LYS A 122 -7.89 -19.05 -4.49
C LYS A 122 -8.20 -19.82 -5.79
N LYS A 123 -8.46 -19.13 -6.91
CA LYS A 123 -8.67 -19.76 -8.23
C LYS A 123 -7.43 -20.52 -8.72
N LEU A 124 -6.23 -20.07 -8.36
CA LEU A 124 -4.95 -20.76 -8.63
C LEU A 124 -4.66 -21.93 -7.66
N GLY A 125 -5.60 -22.26 -6.77
CA GLY A 125 -5.56 -23.42 -5.89
C GLY A 125 -5.00 -23.15 -4.48
N TYR A 126 -4.62 -21.90 -4.15
CA TYR A 126 -4.18 -21.58 -2.79
C TYR A 126 -5.34 -21.73 -1.80
N ASN A 127 -5.09 -22.39 -0.68
CA ASN A 127 -6.13 -22.76 0.29
C ASN A 127 -5.94 -22.17 1.70
N ASN A 128 -4.84 -21.45 1.93
CA ASN A 128 -4.50 -20.85 3.22
C ASN A 128 -4.30 -19.34 3.06
N LEU A 129 -5.43 -18.63 2.94
CA LEU A 129 -5.51 -17.23 2.54
C LEU A 129 -6.14 -16.40 3.66
N CYS A 130 -5.57 -15.24 3.95
CA CYS A 130 -6.05 -14.31 4.97
C CYS A 130 -5.97 -12.86 4.46
N GLY A 131 -6.98 -12.05 4.77
CA GLY A 131 -6.99 -10.61 4.53
C GLY A 131 -6.90 -9.79 5.81
N LEU A 132 -6.29 -8.61 5.73
CA LEU A 132 -6.32 -7.58 6.77
C LEU A 132 -6.64 -6.24 6.12
N ASP A 133 -7.72 -5.58 6.53
CA ASP A 133 -8.10 -4.28 5.97
C ASP A 133 -8.73 -3.38 7.05
N PRO A 134 -8.45 -2.06 7.09
CA PRO A 134 -9.09 -1.16 8.06
C PRO A 134 -10.61 -1.06 7.89
N SER A 135 -11.15 -1.23 6.68
CA SER A 135 -12.59 -1.13 6.40
C SER A 135 -13.32 -2.42 6.77
N PRO A 136 -14.26 -2.39 7.73
CA PRO A 136 -15.09 -3.54 8.05
C PRO A 136 -15.94 -4.02 6.86
N ALA A 137 -16.33 -3.12 5.95
CA ALA A 137 -17.10 -3.46 4.77
C ALA A 137 -16.28 -4.27 3.75
N CYS A 138 -15.02 -3.88 3.52
CA CYS A 138 -14.05 -4.63 2.72
C CYS A 138 -13.83 -6.05 3.26
N VAL A 139 -13.66 -6.16 4.59
CA VAL A 139 -13.50 -7.45 5.29
C VAL A 139 -14.72 -8.35 5.10
N GLU A 140 -15.92 -7.80 5.27
CA GLU A 140 -17.16 -8.55 5.06
C GLU A 140 -17.32 -8.99 3.61
N ASN A 141 -17.00 -8.11 2.65
CA ASN A 141 -17.01 -8.45 1.23
C ASN A 141 -16.03 -9.59 0.90
N THR A 142 -14.81 -9.56 1.45
CA THR A 142 -13.82 -10.64 1.28
C THR A 142 -14.38 -11.99 1.73
N LYS A 143 -15.07 -12.02 2.89
CA LYS A 143 -15.72 -13.22 3.43
C LYS A 143 -16.86 -13.68 2.55
N GLN A 144 -17.78 -12.78 2.17
CA GLN A 144 -18.99 -13.13 1.42
C GLN A 144 -18.70 -13.55 -0.02
N LEU A 145 -17.81 -12.84 -0.72
CA LEU A 145 -17.54 -13.06 -2.14
C LEU A 145 -16.64 -14.28 -2.37
N TYR A 146 -15.66 -14.47 -1.49
CA TYR A 146 -14.61 -15.46 -1.72
C TYR A 146 -14.58 -16.58 -0.69
N GLY A 147 -15.29 -16.46 0.44
CA GLY A 147 -15.21 -17.42 1.54
C GLY A 147 -13.77 -17.51 2.07
N ILE A 148 -13.13 -16.37 2.25
CA ILE A 148 -11.76 -16.22 2.74
C ILE A 148 -11.81 -15.48 4.07
N GLU A 149 -10.99 -15.91 5.03
CA GLU A 149 -10.92 -15.25 6.33
C GLU A 149 -10.28 -13.86 6.19
N ALA A 150 -10.85 -12.87 6.87
CA ALA A 150 -10.35 -11.51 6.87
C ALA A 150 -10.66 -10.81 8.20
N TYR A 151 -9.80 -9.87 8.57
CA TYR A 151 -9.89 -9.15 9.84
C TYR A 151 -9.88 -7.64 9.63
N ALA A 152 -10.71 -6.95 10.43
CA ALA A 152 -10.74 -5.50 10.44
C ALA A 152 -9.59 -4.96 11.30
N GLY A 153 -8.69 -4.18 10.70
CA GLY A 153 -7.54 -3.58 11.36
C GLY A 153 -6.47 -3.10 10.38
N SER A 154 -5.58 -2.22 10.83
CA SER A 154 -4.37 -1.85 10.09
C SER A 154 -3.19 -2.71 10.55
N ILE A 155 -2.06 -2.61 9.84
CA ILE A 155 -0.79 -3.24 10.25
C ILE A 155 -0.29 -2.73 11.62
N PHE A 156 -0.77 -1.57 12.08
CA PHE A 156 -0.43 -1.00 13.39
C PHE A 156 -1.27 -1.58 14.53
N THR A 157 -2.40 -2.20 14.22
CA THR A 157 -3.29 -2.86 15.19
C THR A 157 -3.82 -4.17 14.64
N PRO A 158 -2.94 -5.15 14.31
CA PRO A 158 -3.40 -6.44 13.82
C PRO A 158 -4.10 -7.24 14.93
N PRO A 159 -4.92 -8.24 14.59
CA PRO A 159 -5.45 -9.19 15.57
C PRO A 159 -4.31 -9.86 16.36
N GLN A 160 -4.54 -10.12 17.66
CA GLN A 160 -3.50 -10.66 18.57
C GLN A 160 -2.95 -12.02 18.12
N ASP A 161 -3.76 -12.84 17.46
CA ASP A 161 -3.40 -14.21 17.07
C ASP A 161 -3.25 -14.39 15.55
N LEU A 162 -2.85 -13.32 14.83
CA LEU A 162 -2.70 -13.38 13.37
C LEU A 162 -1.61 -14.40 12.95
N GLY A 163 -0.57 -14.59 13.78
CA GLY A 163 0.53 -15.52 13.55
C GLY A 163 1.41 -15.17 12.34
N ASP A 164 2.27 -16.10 11.94
CA ASP A 164 3.28 -15.86 10.89
C ASP A 164 2.84 -16.42 9.52
N PHE A 165 3.34 -15.81 8.45
CA PHE A 165 2.96 -16.09 7.06
C PHE A 165 4.16 -16.48 6.21
N ASP A 166 3.92 -17.37 5.24
CA ASP A 166 4.92 -17.74 4.23
C ASP A 166 5.03 -16.66 3.15
N LEU A 167 3.97 -15.88 2.94
CA LEU A 167 3.93 -14.69 2.10
C LEU A 167 3.08 -13.60 2.74
N VAL A 168 3.63 -12.38 2.80
CA VAL A 168 2.87 -11.15 3.05
C VAL A 168 2.83 -10.30 1.78
N ILE A 169 1.65 -9.80 1.43
CA ILE A 169 1.39 -9.00 0.24
C ILE A 169 1.00 -7.58 0.67
N LEU A 170 1.59 -6.59 -0.01
CA LEU A 170 1.19 -5.19 0.02
C LEU A 170 1.04 -4.70 -1.42
N SER A 171 -0.18 -4.78 -1.95
CA SER A 171 -0.51 -4.35 -3.31
C SER A 171 -1.21 -3.00 -3.27
N HIS A 172 -0.47 -1.92 -3.58
CA HIS A 172 -0.95 -0.53 -3.52
C HIS A 172 -1.33 -0.13 -2.10
N VAL A 173 -0.37 -0.21 -1.18
CA VAL A 173 -0.54 0.01 0.27
C VAL A 173 0.53 0.94 0.83
N LEU A 174 1.80 0.70 0.53
CA LEU A 174 2.90 1.47 1.14
C LEU A 174 2.89 2.95 0.75
N GLU A 175 2.35 3.30 -0.41
CA GLU A 175 2.14 4.69 -0.85
C GLU A 175 1.22 5.48 0.10
N HIS A 176 0.40 4.78 0.89
CA HIS A 176 -0.60 5.35 1.78
C HIS A 176 -0.16 5.43 3.25
N ILE A 177 0.93 4.77 3.63
CA ILE A 177 1.32 4.63 5.03
C ILE A 177 2.16 5.83 5.49
N GLN A 178 1.70 6.54 6.52
CA GLN A 178 2.45 7.65 7.10
C GLN A 178 3.67 7.14 7.89
N ASP A 179 3.49 6.14 8.76
CA ASP A 179 4.56 5.60 9.61
C ASP A 179 5.33 4.46 8.90
N LEU A 180 5.88 4.76 7.72
CA LEU A 180 6.41 3.79 6.75
C LEU A 180 7.52 2.88 7.30
N LYS A 181 8.47 3.41 8.07
CA LYS A 181 9.52 2.57 8.69
C LYS A 181 8.95 1.63 9.75
N PHE A 182 7.99 2.11 10.53
CA PHE A 182 7.40 1.30 11.57
C PHE A 182 6.50 0.21 10.99
N SER A 183 5.77 0.49 9.90
CA SER A 183 4.99 -0.55 9.21
C SER A 183 5.88 -1.66 8.66
N VAL A 184 7.02 -1.35 8.01
CA VAL A 184 7.93 -2.41 7.51
C VAL A 184 8.47 -3.27 8.65
N LYS A 185 8.81 -2.67 9.79
CA LYS A 185 9.21 -3.41 11.00
C LYS A 185 8.13 -4.38 11.48
N LEU A 186 6.86 -3.95 11.48
CA LEU A 186 5.75 -4.80 11.89
C LEU A 186 5.47 -5.91 10.86
N ILE A 187 5.59 -5.60 9.57
CA ILE A 187 5.44 -6.57 8.47
C ILE A 187 6.50 -7.67 8.57
N GLU A 188 7.76 -7.30 8.85
CA GLU A 188 8.86 -8.26 9.06
C GLU A 188 8.51 -9.30 10.13
N GLN A 189 7.86 -8.87 11.22
CA GLN A 189 7.45 -9.75 12.32
C GLN A 189 6.33 -10.72 11.96
N LEU A 190 5.58 -10.46 10.89
CA LEU A 190 4.54 -11.35 10.38
C LEU A 190 5.07 -12.37 9.37
N ILE A 191 6.32 -12.24 8.92
CA ILE A 191 6.90 -13.12 7.90
C ILE A 191 7.71 -14.21 8.59
N LYS A 192 7.45 -15.47 8.24
CA LYS A 192 8.27 -16.60 8.69
C LYS A 192 9.70 -16.46 8.21
N VAL A 193 10.65 -17.05 8.93
CA VAL A 193 12.04 -17.18 8.44
C VAL A 193 12.04 -17.92 7.10
N GLY A 194 12.58 -17.27 6.06
CA GLY A 194 12.56 -17.80 4.68
C GLY A 194 11.27 -17.53 3.91
N GLY A 195 10.30 -16.83 4.50
CA GLY A 195 9.09 -16.36 3.83
C GLY A 195 9.35 -15.16 2.92
N TYR A 196 8.31 -14.76 2.20
CA TYR A 196 8.38 -13.75 1.16
C TYR A 196 7.57 -12.50 1.53
N LEU A 197 8.03 -11.37 1.02
CA LEU A 197 7.30 -10.11 1.00
C LEU A 197 7.09 -9.71 -0.47
N TYR A 198 5.84 -9.60 -0.90
CA TYR A 198 5.48 -8.99 -2.17
C TYR A 198 5.02 -7.56 -1.93
N VAL A 199 5.62 -6.60 -2.64
CA VAL A 199 5.22 -5.20 -2.61
C VAL A 199 5.00 -4.71 -4.03
N GLU A 200 3.89 -4.02 -4.25
CA GLU A 200 3.60 -3.28 -5.47
C GLU A 200 3.12 -1.88 -5.11
N VAL A 201 3.69 -0.87 -5.76
CA VAL A 201 3.39 0.55 -5.55
C VAL A 201 3.46 1.28 -6.90
N PRO A 202 2.79 2.44 -7.05
CA PRO A 202 2.97 3.32 -8.20
C PRO A 202 4.44 3.70 -8.42
N ASN A 203 4.86 3.72 -9.68
CA ASN A 203 6.20 4.13 -10.06
C ASN A 203 6.26 5.64 -10.38
N ALA A 204 6.75 6.43 -9.44
CA ALA A 204 6.88 7.88 -9.54
C ALA A 204 7.77 8.36 -10.69
N SER A 205 8.69 7.54 -11.20
CA SER A 205 9.52 7.92 -12.36
C SER A 205 8.70 8.07 -13.65
N GLY A 206 7.55 7.40 -13.73
CA GLY A 206 6.66 7.44 -14.91
C GLY A 206 5.56 8.50 -14.84
N TYR A 207 5.45 9.27 -13.74
CA TYR A 207 4.35 10.24 -13.58
C TYR A 207 4.31 11.28 -14.71
N VAL A 208 5.48 11.67 -15.24
CA VAL A 208 5.59 12.63 -16.34
C VAL A 208 5.08 12.07 -17.67
N ASP A 209 5.10 10.75 -17.84
CA ASP A 209 4.67 10.08 -19.08
C ASP A 209 3.15 9.83 -19.11
N HIS A 210 2.49 9.93 -17.95
CA HIS A 210 1.06 9.66 -17.77
C HIS A 210 0.30 10.90 -17.27
N VAL A 211 0.40 12.01 -18.02
CA VAL A 211 -0.19 13.33 -17.70
C VAL A 211 -1.74 13.35 -17.76
N PHE A 212 -2.42 12.22 -17.90
CA PHE A 212 -3.88 12.18 -17.79
C PHE A 212 -4.27 12.48 -16.35
N ALA A 213 -4.60 13.76 -16.10
CA ALA A 213 -4.69 14.37 -14.78
C ALA A 213 -3.37 14.25 -13.99
N PRO A 214 -2.41 15.19 -14.16
CA PRO A 214 -1.05 15.15 -13.56
C PRO A 214 -1.01 15.17 -12.02
N PHE A 215 -2.17 15.11 -11.37
CA PHE A 215 -2.40 15.16 -9.93
C PHE A 215 -3.13 13.90 -9.42
N GLN A 216 -3.42 12.90 -10.27
CA GLN A 216 -4.09 11.69 -9.80
C GLN A 216 -3.29 10.95 -8.73
N ASP A 217 -1.96 10.91 -8.88
CA ASP A 217 -1.09 10.31 -7.88
C ASP A 217 -0.71 11.26 -6.73
N PHE A 218 -0.91 12.57 -6.89
CA PHE A 218 -0.77 13.57 -5.82
C PHE A 218 -2.14 13.85 -5.19
N ASN A 219 -2.71 12.81 -4.58
CA ASN A 219 -4.02 12.86 -3.94
C ASN A 219 -3.90 12.80 -2.40
N THR A 220 -5.02 12.84 -1.68
CA THR A 220 -5.02 12.84 -0.21
C THR A 220 -4.50 11.52 0.40
N GLU A 221 -4.55 10.43 -0.36
CA GLU A 221 -4.21 9.07 0.08
C GLU A 221 -2.77 8.68 -0.29
N HIS A 222 -2.26 9.10 -1.47
CA HIS A 222 -0.92 8.76 -1.96
C HIS A 222 0.07 9.79 -1.41
N ILE A 223 0.75 9.44 -0.33
CA ILE A 223 1.67 10.33 0.40
C ILE A 223 3.13 9.94 0.31
N ASN A 224 3.44 8.79 -0.28
CA ASN A 224 4.80 8.33 -0.53
C ASN A 224 4.94 7.99 -2.02
N HIS A 225 5.89 8.61 -2.71
CA HIS A 225 6.05 8.46 -4.17
C HIS A 225 7.33 7.68 -4.47
N PHE A 226 7.15 6.38 -4.68
CA PHE A 226 8.26 5.45 -4.82
C PHE A 226 8.84 5.42 -6.24
N TYR A 227 10.15 5.24 -6.30
CA TYR A 227 10.83 4.63 -7.44
C TYR A 227 11.62 3.43 -6.90
N HIS A 228 12.02 2.49 -7.75
CA HIS A 228 12.65 1.24 -7.32
C HIS A 228 13.77 1.40 -6.27
N PRO A 229 14.77 2.29 -6.44
CA PRO A 229 15.83 2.47 -5.45
C PRO A 229 15.29 2.90 -4.08
N HIS A 230 14.22 3.70 -4.04
CA HIS A 230 13.60 4.15 -2.79
C HIS A 230 12.97 2.99 -2.03
N LEU A 231 12.22 2.12 -2.72
CA LEU A 231 11.63 0.94 -2.11
C LEU A 231 12.73 -0.02 -1.62
N SER A 232 13.78 -0.25 -2.41
CA SER A 232 14.92 -1.06 -1.98
C SER A 232 15.64 -0.46 -0.77
N ASN A 233 15.87 0.85 -0.76
CA ASN A 233 16.48 1.55 0.37
C ASN A 233 15.65 1.44 1.66
N LEU A 234 14.32 1.44 1.55
CA LEU A 234 13.45 1.21 2.70
C LEU A 234 13.60 -0.24 3.21
N LEU A 235 13.44 -1.23 2.34
CA LEU A 235 13.38 -2.64 2.73
C LEU A 235 14.72 -3.17 3.28
N ILE A 236 15.86 -2.76 2.70
CA ILE A 236 17.19 -3.22 3.14
C ILE A 236 17.50 -2.77 4.58
N GLN A 237 16.91 -1.66 5.05
CA GLN A 237 17.08 -1.22 6.45
C GLN A 237 16.49 -2.22 7.47
N PHE A 238 15.65 -3.16 7.03
CA PHE A 238 15.00 -4.18 7.84
C PHE A 238 15.48 -5.59 7.48
N GLY A 239 16.71 -5.73 6.97
CA GLY A 239 17.32 -7.04 6.70
C GLY A 239 16.70 -7.80 5.52
N LEU A 240 15.75 -7.21 4.80
CA LEU A 240 15.11 -7.82 3.64
C LEU A 240 16.01 -7.71 2.40
N THR A 241 16.30 -8.85 1.79
CA THR A 241 16.88 -8.90 0.44
C THR A 241 15.74 -8.80 -0.57
N ASN A 242 15.84 -7.87 -1.52
CA ASN A 242 14.80 -7.65 -2.53
C ASN A 242 15.33 -7.84 -3.95
N LYS A 243 14.41 -8.23 -4.84
CA LYS A 243 14.63 -8.37 -6.29
C LYS A 243 13.47 -7.69 -7.01
N LEU A 244 13.79 -6.80 -7.95
CA LEU A 244 12.76 -6.26 -8.85
C LEU A 244 12.25 -7.37 -9.76
N ILE A 245 10.94 -7.59 -9.75
CA ILE A 245 10.29 -8.60 -10.61
C ILE A 245 9.92 -8.01 -11.97
N GLY A 246 9.47 -6.75 -12.00
CA GLY A 246 9.19 -6.02 -13.23
C GLY A 246 8.38 -4.76 -12.97
N GLU A 247 8.08 -4.03 -14.05
CA GLU A 247 7.17 -2.89 -14.05
C GLU A 247 5.91 -3.26 -14.85
N LYS A 248 4.75 -2.88 -14.32
CA LYS A 248 3.48 -3.10 -15.01
C LYS A 248 3.11 -1.82 -15.75
N VAL A 249 3.23 -1.86 -17.07
CA VAL A 249 2.67 -0.82 -17.95
C VAL A 249 1.29 -1.31 -18.35
N PHE A 250 0.27 -0.56 -17.98
CA PHE A 250 -1.13 -0.84 -18.31
C PHE A 250 -1.69 0.22 -19.25
#